data_AF-A0A2I8VID3-F1
#
_entry.id   AF-A0A2I8VID3-F1
#
_cell.length_a   1.000
_cell.length_b   1.000
_cell.length_c   1.000
_cell.angle_alpha   90.00
_cell.angle_beta   90.00
_cell.angle_gamma   90.00
#
_symmetry.space_group_name_H-M   'P 1'
#
loop_
_entity.id
_entity.type
_entity.pdbx_description
1 polymer ?
#
loop_
_entity_poly.entity_id
_entity_poly.type
_entity_poly.pdbx_seq_one_letter_code
_entity_poly.pdbx_strand_id
1 'polypeptide(L)'
;MDRRSVLAAAVALFAGCGQSPSPDTSTPTAGTGTATQAPSSTATPTEEPTATATEEPTATATETEEPTETPTETETPELSEREERAAQELDRAISDLSQAVAAYTGNASDSLVTVSAASQGFSRAAVLTELTDADDNIENARRLVSGRQQPRLAAVESARRFLRLSIDVQPRLIAAFGATETARDAVVEQQESTLETATQDLREERDDAEEPLDRIESETDASGVSVVPEISESEYGAKVAQFGTEVDGFGSLADFFDRFLTAVADLNDAERFDRAEREPRAREDGQAAADAFDALASDLQAFVDGLSEAGASLEELAADLARIAAEKADDAREIVEDNS
;
A
#
# COMPACT_ATOMS: atom_id res chain seq x y z
N MET A 1 37.76 5.04 13.32
CA MET A 1 37.26 4.89 14.71
C MET A 1 36.57 3.55 14.77
N ASP A 2 37.25 2.57 15.34
CA ASP A 2 36.77 1.20 15.52
C ASP A 2 35.60 1.13 16.50
N ARG A 3 34.51 0.48 16.07
CA ARG A 3 33.51 -0.08 16.97
C ARG A 3 33.23 -1.52 16.55
N ARG A 4 34.05 -2.42 17.09
CA ARG A 4 33.77 -3.86 17.18
C ARG A 4 33.07 -4.15 18.51
N SER A 5 32.26 -5.22 18.49
CA SER A 5 31.78 -6.06 19.62
C SER A 5 30.36 -5.75 20.09
N VAL A 6 29.45 -6.68 20.41
CA VAL A 6 29.35 -8.17 20.43
C VAL A 6 27.87 -8.48 20.79
N LEU A 7 27.27 -9.56 20.25
CA LEU A 7 26.28 -10.48 20.91
C LEU A 7 25.75 -11.46 19.82
N ALA A 8 26.30 -12.66 19.62
CA ALA A 8 26.28 -13.89 20.44
C ALA A 8 24.91 -14.60 20.49
N ALA A 9 24.75 -15.45 19.47
CA ALA A 9 24.03 -16.71 19.34
C ALA A 9 23.37 -17.35 20.58
N ALA A 10 22.09 -17.75 20.41
CA ALA A 10 21.47 -18.88 21.09
C ALA A 10 20.50 -19.58 20.13
N VAL A 11 20.99 -20.60 19.41
CA VAL A 11 20.17 -21.50 18.58
C VAL A 11 19.75 -22.70 19.43
N ALA A 12 18.45 -22.83 19.67
CA ALA A 12 17.86 -24.02 20.25
C ALA A 12 17.49 -25.01 19.13
N LEU A 13 18.10 -26.20 19.18
CA LEU A 13 17.81 -27.33 18.32
C LEU A 13 16.46 -27.96 18.71
N PHE A 14 15.45 -27.85 17.85
CA PHE A 14 14.31 -28.76 17.86
C PHE A 14 14.37 -29.70 16.65
N ALA A 15 14.66 -30.96 16.96
CA ALA A 15 14.46 -32.09 16.08
C ALA A 15 12.95 -32.42 16.02
N GLY A 16 12.38 -32.49 14.82
CA GLY A 16 10.99 -32.86 14.59
C GLY A 16 10.86 -33.66 13.29
N CYS A 17 10.98 -34.97 13.39
CA CYS A 17 10.79 -35.92 12.31
C CYS A 17 9.31 -36.03 11.90
N GLY A 18 9.08 -36.14 10.59
CA GLY A 18 8.06 -37.03 10.03
C GLY A 18 6.75 -36.35 9.65
N GLN A 19 6.46 -36.30 8.34
CA GLN A 19 5.49 -37.17 7.69
C GLN A 19 5.31 -36.67 6.24
N SER A 20 5.79 -37.43 5.25
CA SER A 20 5.46 -37.21 3.84
C SER A 20 4.07 -37.77 3.54
N PRO A 21 3.16 -36.99 2.93
CA PRO A 21 2.05 -37.53 2.17
C PRO A 21 2.37 -37.55 0.67
N SER A 22 1.99 -38.65 0.04
CA SER A 22 2.11 -38.99 -1.38
C SER A 22 1.51 -37.93 -2.32
N PRO A 23 2.05 -37.74 -3.53
CA PRO A 23 1.34 -37.00 -4.57
C PRO A 23 0.25 -37.88 -5.20
N ASP A 24 -1.00 -37.57 -4.90
CA ASP A 24 -2.14 -38.08 -5.67
C ASP A 24 -2.11 -37.48 -7.07
N THR A 25 -1.92 -38.38 -8.03
CA THR A 25 -1.96 -38.10 -9.47
C THR A 25 -3.40 -37.85 -9.89
N SER A 26 -3.79 -36.58 -10.02
CA SER A 26 -5.07 -36.21 -10.64
C SER A 26 -4.85 -35.82 -12.10
N THR A 27 -5.43 -36.63 -12.97
CA THR A 27 -5.44 -36.50 -14.43
C THR A 27 -6.38 -35.34 -14.84
N PRO A 28 -5.95 -34.34 -15.64
CA PRO A 28 -6.89 -33.39 -16.20
C PRO A 28 -7.64 -34.04 -17.38
N THR A 29 -8.96 -34.17 -17.20
CA THR A 29 -9.91 -34.54 -18.24
C THR A 29 -10.15 -33.35 -19.16
N ALA A 30 -9.96 -33.56 -20.46
CA ALA A 30 -10.25 -32.59 -21.51
C ALA A 30 -11.76 -32.25 -21.55
N GLY A 31 -12.11 -31.07 -21.06
CA GLY A 31 -13.43 -30.48 -21.18
C GLY A 31 -13.55 -29.64 -22.45
N THR A 32 -14.23 -30.18 -23.46
CA THR A 32 -14.68 -29.45 -24.64
C THR A 32 -15.91 -28.64 -24.26
N GLY A 33 -15.88 -27.31 -24.38
CA GLY A 33 -17.00 -26.48 -23.92
C GLY A 33 -17.04 -25.08 -24.54
N THR A 34 -17.71 -24.98 -25.68
CA THR A 34 -18.65 -23.92 -26.07
C THR A 34 -18.16 -22.46 -26.09
N ALA A 35 -17.98 -21.95 -27.31
CA ALA A 35 -17.85 -20.54 -27.62
C ALA A 35 -19.07 -19.73 -27.15
N THR A 36 -18.84 -18.78 -26.24
CA THR A 36 -19.82 -17.75 -25.85
C THR A 36 -19.65 -16.56 -26.78
N GLN A 37 -20.72 -16.24 -27.50
CA GLN A 37 -20.80 -15.08 -28.41
C GLN A 37 -20.74 -13.77 -27.63
N ALA A 38 -19.95 -12.83 -28.14
CA ALA A 38 -19.88 -11.45 -27.67
C ALA A 38 -21.17 -10.68 -28.02
N PRO A 39 -21.77 -9.92 -27.09
CA PRO A 39 -22.81 -8.96 -27.44
C PRO A 39 -22.19 -7.74 -28.12
N SER A 40 -22.72 -7.42 -29.30
CA SER A 40 -22.48 -6.19 -30.05
C SER A 40 -23.09 -5.01 -29.32
N SER A 41 -22.25 -4.06 -28.88
CA SER A 41 -22.69 -2.78 -28.32
C SER A 41 -23.17 -1.86 -29.45
N THR A 42 -24.47 -1.58 -29.43
CA THR A 42 -25.14 -0.59 -30.28
C THR A 42 -24.85 0.80 -29.71
N ALA A 43 -24.26 1.68 -30.52
CA ALA A 43 -24.02 3.08 -30.16
C ALA A 43 -25.35 3.85 -30.11
N THR A 44 -25.66 4.44 -28.96
CA THR A 44 -26.76 5.38 -28.77
C THR A 44 -26.31 6.77 -29.22
N PRO A 45 -27.03 7.47 -30.11
CA PRO A 45 -26.70 8.84 -30.48
C PRO A 45 -27.03 9.81 -29.35
N THR A 46 -26.07 10.68 -29.04
CA THR A 46 -26.20 11.83 -28.15
C THR A 46 -27.01 12.92 -28.84
N GLU A 47 -28.15 13.30 -28.28
CA GLU A 47 -28.93 14.43 -28.76
C GLU A 47 -28.32 15.78 -28.35
N GLU A 48 -28.40 16.71 -29.29
CA GLU A 48 -27.90 18.08 -29.31
C GLU A 48 -28.72 19.00 -28.39
N PRO A 49 -28.10 19.90 -27.60
CA PRO A 49 -28.85 20.82 -26.74
C PRO A 49 -29.54 21.91 -27.57
N THR A 50 -30.86 21.96 -27.46
CA THR A 50 -31.70 23.03 -28.01
C THR A 50 -31.60 24.27 -27.13
N ALA A 51 -31.09 25.38 -27.68
CA ALA A 51 -31.18 26.70 -27.09
C ALA A 51 -32.63 27.22 -27.21
N THR A 52 -33.21 27.78 -26.14
CA THR A 52 -34.45 28.55 -26.27
C THR A 52 -34.50 29.74 -25.29
N ALA A 53 -34.54 30.91 -25.93
CA ALA A 53 -35.17 32.19 -25.63
C ALA A 53 -35.23 32.72 -24.18
N THR A 54 -34.52 33.83 -24.02
CA THR A 54 -34.88 35.01 -23.24
C THR A 54 -36.34 35.41 -23.44
N GLU A 55 -37.09 35.56 -22.34
CA GLU A 55 -38.17 36.54 -22.24
C GLU A 55 -38.08 37.30 -20.90
N GLU A 56 -38.09 38.62 -21.02
CA GLU A 56 -38.47 39.60 -20.00
C GLU A 56 -39.88 40.07 -20.42
N PRO A 57 -40.90 40.10 -19.55
CA PRO A 57 -41.14 41.32 -18.78
C PRO A 57 -41.81 41.16 -17.40
N THR A 58 -41.46 42.13 -16.55
CA THR A 58 -42.25 42.88 -15.56
C THR A 58 -43.66 42.36 -15.15
N ALA A 59 -43.82 42.10 -13.85
CA ALA A 59 -45.01 42.50 -13.09
C ALA A 59 -44.66 42.71 -11.61
N THR A 60 -44.74 43.96 -11.16
CA THR A 60 -44.67 44.35 -9.75
C THR A 60 -45.96 43.91 -9.05
N ALA A 61 -45.89 42.81 -8.31
CA ALA A 61 -46.89 42.47 -7.30
C ALA A 61 -46.41 43.02 -5.96
N THR A 62 -47.14 43.98 -5.41
CA THR A 62 -46.99 44.43 -4.03
C THR A 62 -47.46 43.30 -3.12
N GLU A 63 -46.52 42.48 -2.64
CA GLU A 63 -46.80 41.49 -1.62
C GLU A 63 -47.12 42.20 -0.30
N THR A 64 -48.30 41.86 0.22
CA THR A 64 -48.72 42.21 1.57
C THR A 64 -47.89 41.35 2.50
N GLU A 65 -47.09 41.97 3.38
CA GLU A 65 -46.33 41.25 4.41
C GLU A 65 -47.31 40.42 5.26
N GLU A 66 -47.36 39.11 5.02
CA GLU A 66 -47.94 38.17 5.96
C GLU A 66 -47.11 38.20 7.25
N PRO A 67 -47.74 38.08 8.42
CA PRO A 67 -47.02 38.09 9.69
C PRO A 67 -46.03 36.93 9.72
N THR A 68 -44.74 37.26 9.76
CA THR A 68 -43.64 36.33 10.03
C THR A 68 -44.00 35.52 11.28
N GLU A 69 -44.33 34.23 11.09
CA GLU A 69 -44.49 33.32 12.22
C GLU A 69 -43.18 33.31 12.99
N THR A 70 -43.23 33.81 14.23
CA THR A 70 -42.14 33.68 15.19
C THR A 70 -41.76 32.21 15.25
N PRO A 71 -40.49 31.82 15.01
CA PRO A 71 -40.09 30.43 15.09
C PRO A 71 -40.46 29.90 16.46
N THR A 72 -41.37 28.94 16.49
CA THR A 72 -41.70 28.23 17.72
C THR A 72 -40.44 27.49 18.11
N GLU A 73 -39.83 27.86 19.23
CA GLU A 73 -38.72 27.13 19.83
C GLU A 73 -39.13 25.67 19.94
N THR A 74 -38.63 24.86 19.01
CA THR A 74 -38.83 23.43 19.04
C THR A 74 -37.87 22.94 20.10
N GLU A 75 -38.38 22.65 21.30
CA GLU A 75 -37.58 22.06 22.38
C GLU A 75 -36.83 20.84 21.82
N THR A 76 -35.51 20.95 21.72
CA THR A 76 -34.66 19.80 21.44
C THR A 76 -34.91 18.80 22.56
N PRO A 77 -35.41 17.58 22.27
CA PRO A 77 -35.73 16.63 23.31
C PRO A 77 -34.47 16.35 24.15
N GLU A 78 -34.54 16.59 25.46
CA GLU A 78 -33.46 16.27 26.39
C GLU A 78 -33.10 14.77 26.24
N LEU A 79 -31.81 14.49 26.19
CA LEU A 79 -31.31 13.12 26.17
C LEU A 79 -31.65 12.46 27.50
N SER A 80 -32.02 11.18 27.46
CA SER A 80 -32.09 10.40 28.71
C SER A 80 -30.70 10.27 29.32
N GLU A 81 -30.59 10.09 30.65
CA GLU A 81 -29.30 9.86 31.34
C GLU A 81 -28.48 8.71 30.69
N ARG A 82 -29.18 7.71 30.14
CA ARG A 82 -28.55 6.60 29.41
C ARG A 82 -27.90 7.07 28.11
N GLU A 83 -28.59 7.91 27.35
CA GLU A 83 -28.08 8.47 26.10
C GLU A 83 -26.94 9.46 26.35
N GLU A 84 -26.99 10.22 27.44
CA GLU A 84 -25.87 11.08 27.86
C GLU A 84 -24.63 10.25 28.18
N ARG A 85 -24.77 9.15 28.94
CA ARG A 85 -23.64 8.24 29.22
C ARG A 85 -23.11 7.62 27.93
N ALA A 86 -23.98 7.15 27.03
CA ALA A 86 -23.56 6.63 25.73
C ALA A 86 -22.78 7.67 24.91
N ALA A 87 -23.22 8.94 24.92
CA ALA A 87 -22.50 10.02 24.25
C ALA A 87 -21.10 10.22 24.85
N GLN A 88 -20.99 10.23 26.18
CA GLN A 88 -19.70 10.35 26.87
C GLN A 88 -18.74 9.19 26.54
N GLU A 89 -19.23 7.96 26.49
CA GLU A 89 -18.38 6.82 26.08
C GLU A 89 -17.92 6.93 24.62
N LEU A 90 -18.79 7.40 23.72
CA LEU A 90 -18.40 7.67 22.33
C LEU A 90 -17.38 8.81 22.22
N ASP A 91 -17.52 9.88 23.02
CA ASP A 91 -16.56 10.99 23.05
C ASP A 91 -15.18 10.52 23.54
N ARG A 92 -15.14 9.65 24.57
CA ARG A 92 -13.89 9.03 25.04
C ARG A 92 -13.27 8.12 23.98
N ALA A 93 -14.07 7.25 23.36
CA ALA A 93 -13.59 6.41 22.28
C ALA A 93 -12.97 7.22 21.13
N ILE A 94 -13.59 8.34 20.73
CA ILE A 94 -13.02 9.24 19.72
C ILE A 94 -11.69 9.83 20.19
N SER A 95 -11.61 10.30 21.44
CA SER A 95 -10.37 10.83 22.03
C SER A 95 -9.24 9.80 22.06
N ASP A 96 -9.54 8.52 22.30
CA ASP A 96 -8.55 7.43 22.30
C ASP A 96 -8.15 7.06 20.86
N LEU A 97 -9.08 7.12 19.90
CA LEU A 97 -8.74 6.96 18.47
C LEU A 97 -7.84 8.11 17.97
N SER A 98 -8.07 9.35 18.41
CA SER A 98 -7.17 10.47 18.12
C SER A 98 -5.77 10.25 18.70
N GLN A 99 -5.66 9.68 19.90
CA GLN A 99 -4.38 9.28 20.49
C GLN A 99 -3.72 8.15 19.68
N ALA A 100 -4.49 7.18 19.18
CA ALA A 100 -3.99 6.14 18.30
C ALA A 100 -3.45 6.71 16.98
N VAL A 101 -4.09 7.73 16.40
CA VAL A 101 -3.58 8.46 15.22
C VAL A 101 -2.27 9.16 15.55
N ALA A 102 -2.17 9.86 16.69
CA ALA A 102 -0.93 10.49 17.12
C ALA A 102 0.20 9.47 17.35
N ALA A 103 -0.12 8.30 17.90
CA ALA A 103 0.83 7.20 18.03
C ALA A 103 1.24 6.60 16.67
N TYR A 104 0.32 6.59 15.70
CA TYR A 104 0.54 6.09 14.35
C TYR A 104 1.52 6.99 13.58
N THR A 105 1.28 8.30 13.59
CA THR A 105 2.16 9.29 12.92
C THR A 105 3.44 9.56 13.72
N GLY A 106 3.43 9.30 15.03
CA GLY A 106 4.55 9.52 15.91
C GLY A 106 4.97 11.00 15.93
N ASN A 107 6.24 11.27 15.62
CA ASN A 107 6.75 12.64 15.50
C ASN A 107 6.70 13.19 14.06
N ALA A 108 6.18 12.41 13.10
CA ALA A 108 6.40 12.64 11.67
C ALA A 108 5.48 13.68 11.02
N SER A 109 4.74 14.47 11.82
CA SER A 109 3.70 15.45 11.46
C SER A 109 2.26 14.97 11.70
N ASP A 110 1.31 15.87 11.54
CA ASP A 110 -0.12 15.67 11.86
C ASP A 110 -0.88 14.87 10.78
N SER A 111 -0.19 14.20 9.84
CA SER A 111 -0.80 13.52 8.68
C SER A 111 -0.43 12.03 8.62
N LEU A 112 -1.40 11.19 8.26
CA LEU A 112 -1.23 9.74 8.09
C LEU A 112 -0.32 9.41 6.90
N VAL A 113 -0.40 10.19 5.82
CA VAL A 113 0.38 9.91 4.60
C VAL A 113 1.88 10.13 4.76
N THR A 114 2.32 10.84 5.80
CA THR A 114 3.75 10.97 6.09
C THR A 114 4.37 9.69 6.61
N VAL A 115 3.56 8.76 7.11
CA VAL A 115 4.01 7.40 7.40
C VAL A 115 3.91 6.59 6.12
N SER A 116 5.04 6.35 5.48
CA SER A 116 5.18 5.55 4.26
C SER A 116 5.97 4.27 4.51
N ALA A 117 6.09 3.41 3.50
CA ALA A 117 6.97 2.24 3.53
C ALA A 117 8.43 2.56 3.91
N ALA A 118 8.92 3.76 3.61
CA ALA A 118 10.28 4.20 3.98
C ALA A 118 10.42 4.65 5.46
N SER A 119 9.34 4.59 6.25
CA SER A 119 9.34 5.09 7.63
C SER A 119 10.05 4.15 8.61
N GLN A 120 11.04 4.68 9.33
CA GLN A 120 11.85 3.89 10.29
C GLN A 120 11.34 3.95 11.74
N GLY A 121 10.35 4.81 12.04
CA GLY A 121 9.88 5.11 13.39
C GLY A 121 8.51 4.53 13.77
N PHE A 122 7.88 3.77 12.87
CA PHE A 122 6.53 3.25 13.08
C PHE A 122 6.50 2.21 14.21
N SER A 123 5.53 2.32 15.13
CA SER A 123 5.38 1.41 16.27
C SER A 123 3.97 0.85 16.38
N ARG A 124 3.75 -0.35 15.83
CA ARG A 124 2.47 -1.08 15.97
C ARG A 124 2.03 -1.23 17.42
N ALA A 125 2.97 -1.50 18.33
CA ALA A 125 2.67 -1.69 19.75
C ALA A 125 2.16 -0.40 20.42
N ALA A 126 2.69 0.77 20.03
CA ALA A 126 2.21 2.05 20.55
C ALA A 126 0.76 2.30 20.12
N VAL A 127 0.45 2.12 18.83
CA VAL A 127 -0.92 2.29 18.31
C VAL A 127 -1.89 1.29 18.94
N LEU A 128 -1.49 0.02 19.10
CA LEU A 128 -2.34 -1.01 19.73
C LEU A 128 -2.68 -0.69 21.18
N THR A 129 -1.79 -0.03 21.90
CA THR A 129 -2.04 0.39 23.29
C THR A 129 -3.22 1.36 23.32
N GLU A 130 -3.17 2.42 22.51
CA GLU A 130 -4.24 3.42 22.42
C GLU A 130 -5.55 2.82 21.87
N LEU A 131 -5.47 1.91 20.90
CA LEU A 131 -6.65 1.21 20.37
C LEU A 131 -7.32 0.27 21.40
N THR A 132 -6.59 -0.18 22.42
CA THR A 132 -7.17 -1.02 23.48
C THR A 132 -8.07 -0.19 24.40
N ASP A 133 -7.68 1.04 24.71
CA ASP A 133 -8.51 1.95 25.50
C ASP A 133 -9.77 2.36 24.73
N ALA A 134 -9.62 2.63 23.42
CA ALA A 134 -10.76 2.88 22.53
C ALA A 134 -11.75 1.70 22.48
N ASP A 135 -11.26 0.45 22.44
CA ASP A 135 -12.10 -0.76 22.44
C ASP A 135 -13.02 -0.83 23.65
N ASP A 136 -12.49 -0.56 24.84
CA ASP A 136 -13.23 -0.62 26.09
C ASP A 136 -14.37 0.42 26.09
N ASN A 137 -14.08 1.64 25.61
CA ASN A 137 -15.08 2.71 25.51
C ASN A 137 -16.13 2.42 24.43
N ILE A 138 -15.76 1.85 23.28
CA ILE A 138 -16.71 1.41 22.24
C ILE A 138 -17.63 0.32 22.77
N GLU A 139 -17.11 -0.66 23.49
CA GLU A 139 -17.91 -1.74 24.06
C GLU A 139 -18.85 -1.23 25.16
N ASN A 140 -18.42 -0.26 25.97
CA ASN A 140 -19.30 0.41 26.94
C ASN A 140 -20.40 1.22 26.23
N ALA A 141 -20.06 1.98 25.19
CA ALA A 141 -21.02 2.72 24.36
C ALA A 141 -22.05 1.77 23.74
N ARG A 142 -21.62 0.65 23.15
CA ARG A 142 -22.48 -0.36 22.50
C ARG A 142 -23.60 -0.86 23.41
N ARG A 143 -23.34 -1.00 24.71
CA ARG A 143 -24.34 -1.43 25.71
C ARG A 143 -25.38 -0.35 26.02
N LEU A 144 -25.04 0.92 25.80
CA LEU A 144 -25.82 2.08 26.22
C LEU A 144 -26.58 2.73 25.06
N VAL A 145 -25.97 2.78 23.86
CA VAL A 145 -26.44 3.47 22.65
C VAL A 145 -27.89 3.13 22.30
N SER A 146 -28.66 4.19 21.99
CA SER A 146 -30.04 4.11 21.48
C SER A 146 -30.08 4.43 19.98
N GLY A 147 -31.26 4.29 19.34
CA GLY A 147 -31.43 4.43 17.89
C GLY A 147 -30.84 5.70 17.27
N ARG A 148 -30.86 6.84 17.98
CA ARG A 148 -30.29 8.11 17.47
C ARG A 148 -28.76 8.12 17.41
N GLN A 149 -28.11 7.33 18.26
CA GLN A 149 -26.65 7.30 18.38
C GLN A 149 -26.03 6.13 17.59
N GLN A 150 -26.84 5.22 17.05
CA GLN A 150 -26.37 4.09 16.24
C GLN A 150 -25.49 4.52 15.05
N PRO A 151 -25.81 5.58 14.27
CA PRO A 151 -24.92 6.03 13.20
C PRO A 151 -23.55 6.50 13.72
N ARG A 152 -23.52 7.16 14.88
CA ARG A 152 -22.29 7.63 15.50
C ARG A 152 -21.43 6.46 16.00
N LEU A 153 -22.05 5.46 16.62
CA LEU A 153 -21.35 4.22 17.02
C LEU A 153 -20.75 3.50 15.80
N ALA A 154 -21.52 3.37 14.72
CA ALA A 154 -21.04 2.74 13.48
C ALA A 154 -19.84 3.50 12.88
N ALA A 155 -19.86 4.83 12.88
CA ALA A 155 -18.72 5.64 12.44
C ALA A 155 -17.47 5.39 13.31
N VAL A 156 -17.61 5.39 14.64
CA VAL A 156 -16.49 5.10 15.56
C VAL A 156 -15.94 3.68 15.36
N GLU A 157 -16.81 2.69 15.12
CA GLU A 157 -16.39 1.33 14.80
C GLU A 157 -15.66 1.24 13.44
N SER A 158 -16.08 2.03 12.45
CA SER A 158 -15.43 2.15 11.13
C SER A 158 -14.02 2.74 11.27
N ALA A 159 -13.88 3.87 12.00
CA ALA A 159 -12.59 4.49 12.30
C ALA A 159 -11.63 3.53 13.03
N ARG A 160 -12.12 2.84 14.06
CA ARG A 160 -11.37 1.84 14.81
C ARG A 160 -10.93 0.66 13.93
N ARG A 161 -11.79 0.19 13.01
CA ARG A 161 -11.44 -0.86 12.04
C ARG A 161 -10.37 -0.38 11.07
N PHE A 162 -10.50 0.81 10.51
CA PHE A 162 -9.52 1.40 9.61
C PHE A 162 -8.13 1.47 10.24
N LEU A 163 -8.02 1.97 11.48
CA LEU A 163 -6.74 2.04 12.18
C LEU A 163 -6.14 0.66 12.46
N ARG A 164 -6.95 -0.34 12.83
CA ARG A 164 -6.49 -1.72 13.02
C ARG A 164 -5.92 -2.34 11.75
N LEU A 165 -6.63 -2.19 10.64
CA LEU A 165 -6.14 -2.71 9.37
C LEU A 165 -4.90 -1.93 8.91
N SER A 166 -4.86 -0.61 9.13
CA SER A 166 -3.69 0.22 8.79
C SER A 166 -2.42 -0.20 9.54
N ILE A 167 -2.53 -0.64 10.80
CA ILE A 167 -1.38 -1.18 11.56
C ILE A 167 -1.03 -2.64 11.23
N ASP A 168 -1.86 -3.31 10.43
CA ASP A 168 -1.54 -4.60 9.84
C ASP A 168 -0.85 -4.42 8.47
N VAL A 169 -1.28 -3.44 7.66
CA VAL A 169 -0.64 -3.07 6.37
C VAL A 169 0.74 -2.43 6.58
N GLN A 170 0.84 -1.37 7.41
CA GLN A 170 2.03 -0.50 7.44
C GLN A 170 3.36 -1.21 7.79
N PRO A 171 3.43 -2.12 8.80
CA PRO A 171 4.66 -2.87 9.07
C PRO A 171 5.13 -3.72 7.90
N ARG A 172 4.20 -4.30 7.13
CA ARG A 172 4.48 -5.16 6.00
C ARG A 172 5.10 -4.36 4.85
N LEU A 173 4.54 -3.20 4.56
CA LEU A 173 5.13 -2.28 3.59
C LEU A 173 6.52 -1.79 4.00
N ILE A 174 6.76 -1.54 5.30
CA ILE A 174 8.10 -1.20 5.80
C ILE A 174 9.08 -2.37 5.63
N ALA A 175 8.63 -3.61 5.89
CA ALA A 175 9.46 -4.80 5.68
C ALA A 175 9.76 -5.03 4.19
N ALA A 176 8.77 -4.87 3.31
CA ALA A 176 8.92 -4.90 1.86
C ALA A 176 9.93 -3.85 1.35
N PHE A 177 9.89 -2.63 1.91
CA PHE A 177 10.89 -1.60 1.61
C PHE A 177 12.31 -2.07 1.99
N GLY A 178 12.49 -2.59 3.21
CA GLY A 178 13.79 -3.12 3.65
C GLY A 178 14.28 -4.32 2.82
N ALA A 179 13.38 -5.19 2.36
CA ALA A 179 13.70 -6.27 1.43
C ALA A 179 14.16 -5.73 0.07
N THR A 180 13.51 -4.67 -0.43
CA THR A 180 13.90 -3.98 -1.67
C THR A 180 15.30 -3.35 -1.54
N GLU A 181 15.63 -2.73 -0.41
CA GLU A 181 16.99 -2.22 -0.15
C GLU A 181 18.03 -3.34 -0.12
N THR A 182 17.69 -4.48 0.50
CA THR A 182 18.57 -5.66 0.53
C THR A 182 18.79 -6.23 -0.86
N ALA A 183 17.74 -6.31 -1.68
CA ALA A 183 17.81 -6.75 -3.06
C ALA A 183 18.65 -5.80 -3.92
N ARG A 184 18.47 -4.48 -3.78
CA ARG A 184 19.31 -3.44 -4.41
C ARG A 184 20.79 -3.68 -4.10
N ASP A 185 21.14 -3.82 -2.82
CA ASP A 185 22.54 -4.03 -2.41
C ASP A 185 23.10 -5.34 -2.99
N ALA A 186 22.28 -6.40 -3.07
CA ALA A 186 22.66 -7.65 -3.70
C ALA A 186 22.91 -7.52 -5.22
N VAL A 187 22.17 -6.67 -5.93
CA VAL A 187 22.44 -6.36 -7.35
C VAL A 187 23.79 -5.66 -7.50
N VAL A 188 24.07 -4.65 -6.66
CA VAL A 188 25.36 -3.93 -6.68
C VAL A 188 26.53 -4.89 -6.44
N GLU A 189 26.39 -5.76 -5.45
CA GLU A 189 27.40 -6.73 -5.04
C GLU A 189 27.40 -8.03 -5.87
N GLN A 190 26.51 -8.16 -6.87
CA GLN A 190 26.35 -9.34 -7.73
C GLN A 190 26.08 -10.65 -6.97
N GLN A 191 25.33 -10.58 -5.87
CA GLN A 191 25.02 -11.72 -4.99
C GLN A 191 23.68 -12.37 -5.32
N GLU A 192 23.67 -13.30 -6.27
CA GLU A 192 22.46 -13.99 -6.76
C GLU A 192 21.59 -14.59 -5.64
N SER A 193 22.18 -15.33 -4.70
CA SER A 193 21.40 -15.98 -3.63
C SER A 193 20.76 -14.98 -2.65
N THR A 194 21.46 -13.87 -2.39
CA THR A 194 20.95 -12.80 -1.52
C THR A 194 19.81 -12.08 -2.22
N LEU A 195 19.96 -11.80 -3.52
CA LEU A 195 18.95 -11.20 -4.37
C LEU A 195 17.68 -12.07 -4.45
N GLU A 196 17.83 -13.38 -4.68
CA GLU A 196 16.70 -14.32 -4.72
C GLU A 196 15.92 -14.31 -3.40
N THR A 197 16.63 -14.44 -2.28
CA THR A 197 16.00 -14.44 -0.94
C THR A 197 15.28 -13.12 -0.68
N ALA A 198 15.93 -11.98 -0.92
CA ALA A 198 15.34 -10.67 -0.69
C ALA A 198 14.12 -10.41 -1.60
N THR A 199 14.14 -10.93 -2.84
CA THR A 199 12.99 -10.84 -3.75
C THR A 199 11.82 -11.70 -3.28
N GLN A 200 12.09 -12.87 -2.71
CA GLN A 200 11.07 -13.70 -2.08
C GLN A 200 10.46 -13.00 -0.85
N ASP A 201 11.30 -12.46 0.03
CA ASP A 201 10.85 -11.74 1.24
C ASP A 201 9.99 -10.52 0.84
N LEU A 202 10.39 -9.78 -0.19
CA LEU A 202 9.61 -8.67 -0.75
C LEU A 202 8.18 -9.11 -1.16
N ARG A 203 8.07 -10.25 -1.86
CA ARG A 203 6.77 -10.78 -2.29
C ARG A 203 5.90 -11.21 -1.12
N GLU A 204 6.47 -11.94 -0.16
CA GLU A 204 5.75 -12.41 1.02
C GLU A 204 5.18 -11.22 1.82
N GLU A 205 5.99 -10.19 2.07
CA GLU A 205 5.52 -9.02 2.81
C GLU A 205 4.49 -8.20 2.02
N ARG A 206 4.63 -8.11 0.69
CA ARG A 206 3.66 -7.45 -0.19
C ARG A 206 2.31 -8.19 -0.20
N ASP A 207 2.32 -9.51 -0.34
CA ASP A 207 1.11 -10.33 -0.33
C ASP A 207 0.43 -10.31 1.05
N ASP A 208 1.20 -10.32 2.15
CA ASP A 208 0.69 -10.15 3.51
C ASP A 208 0.06 -8.76 3.76
N ALA A 209 0.43 -7.74 2.96
CA ALA A 209 -0.13 -6.40 3.02
C ALA A 209 -1.42 -6.24 2.20
N GLU A 210 -1.61 -7.05 1.16
CA GLU A 210 -2.74 -6.96 0.22
C GLU A 210 -4.08 -7.30 0.89
N GLU A 211 -4.15 -8.40 1.67
CA GLU A 211 -5.38 -8.80 2.36
C GLU A 211 -5.94 -7.71 3.30
N PRO A 212 -5.17 -7.11 4.23
CA PRO A 212 -5.71 -6.05 5.09
C PRO A 212 -6.04 -4.77 4.31
N LEU A 213 -5.37 -4.47 3.19
CA LEU A 213 -5.72 -3.35 2.32
C LEU A 213 -7.09 -3.56 1.64
N ASP A 214 -7.34 -4.73 1.04
CA ASP A 214 -8.64 -5.08 0.46
C ASP A 214 -9.78 -4.92 1.48
N ARG A 215 -9.49 -5.26 2.75
CA ARG A 215 -10.45 -5.08 3.86
C ARG A 215 -10.64 -3.62 4.24
N ILE A 216 -9.63 -2.76 4.11
CA ILE A 216 -9.82 -1.31 4.28
C ILE A 216 -10.81 -0.81 3.24
N GLU A 217 -10.59 -1.15 1.96
CA GLU A 217 -11.42 -0.69 0.86
C GLU A 217 -12.87 -1.21 0.92
N SER A 218 -13.07 -2.43 1.42
CA SER A 218 -14.38 -3.08 1.44
C SER A 218 -15.16 -2.93 2.75
N GLU A 219 -14.49 -2.79 3.90
CA GLU A 219 -15.14 -2.77 5.22
C GLU A 219 -15.15 -1.39 5.89
N THR A 220 -14.50 -0.38 5.31
CA THR A 220 -14.41 0.98 5.86
C THR A 220 -14.78 2.03 4.80
N ASP A 221 -15.06 3.26 5.24
CA ASP A 221 -15.42 4.35 4.34
C ASP A 221 -14.97 5.70 4.92
N ALA A 222 -14.70 6.66 4.05
CA ALA A 222 -14.17 7.97 4.43
C ALA A 222 -15.06 8.71 5.45
N SER A 223 -16.39 8.64 5.27
CA SER A 223 -17.35 9.36 6.12
C SER A 223 -17.46 8.78 7.52
N GLY A 224 -17.31 7.45 7.65
CA GLY A 224 -17.25 6.76 8.93
C GLY A 224 -15.96 7.08 9.68
N VAL A 225 -14.82 7.09 8.98
CA VAL A 225 -13.50 7.34 9.58
C VAL A 225 -13.36 8.80 10.02
N SER A 226 -13.97 9.76 9.32
CA SER A 226 -13.88 11.20 9.63
C SER A 226 -14.56 11.65 10.91
N VAL A 227 -15.10 10.72 11.71
CA VAL A 227 -15.49 11.00 13.09
C VAL A 227 -14.28 11.29 13.99
N VAL A 228 -13.09 10.83 13.61
CA VAL A 228 -11.81 11.17 14.25
C VAL A 228 -11.29 12.47 13.62
N PRO A 229 -11.19 13.57 14.37
CA PRO A 229 -10.90 14.90 13.82
C PRO A 229 -9.62 15.00 12.99
N GLU A 230 -8.62 14.19 13.32
CA GLU A 230 -7.32 14.13 12.64
C GLU A 230 -7.39 13.44 11.27
N ILE A 231 -8.44 12.67 10.99
CA ILE A 231 -8.58 11.94 9.72
C ILE A 231 -9.71 12.56 8.91
N SER A 232 -9.39 13.53 8.06
CA SER A 232 -10.36 14.03 7.08
C SER A 232 -10.70 12.96 6.02
N GLU A 233 -11.82 13.11 5.31
CA GLU A 233 -12.16 12.22 4.18
C GLU A 233 -11.06 12.19 3.10
N SER A 234 -10.43 13.33 2.83
CA SER A 234 -9.29 13.43 1.93
C SER A 234 -8.04 12.73 2.47
N GLU A 235 -7.79 12.83 3.78
CA GLU A 235 -6.65 12.15 4.42
C GLU A 235 -6.82 10.63 4.34
N TYR A 236 -8.02 10.12 4.62
CA TYR A 236 -8.37 8.72 4.43
C TYR A 236 -8.11 8.28 2.99
N GLY A 237 -8.67 9.00 2.01
CA GLY A 237 -8.51 8.65 0.60
C GLY A 237 -7.04 8.66 0.15
N ALA A 238 -6.27 9.67 0.58
CA ALA A 238 -4.85 9.76 0.28
C ALA A 238 -4.06 8.60 0.91
N LYS A 239 -4.40 8.20 2.14
CA LYS A 239 -3.72 7.09 2.82
C LYS A 239 -4.03 5.74 2.18
N VAL A 240 -5.28 5.49 1.78
CA VAL A 240 -5.64 4.27 1.05
C VAL A 240 -4.94 4.24 -0.31
N ALA A 241 -4.92 5.37 -1.03
CA ALA A 241 -4.21 5.47 -2.31
C ALA A 241 -2.70 5.25 -2.17
N GLN A 242 -2.09 5.74 -1.09
CA GLN A 242 -0.69 5.48 -0.76
C GLN A 242 -0.46 3.97 -0.56
N PHE A 243 -1.27 3.31 0.27
CA PHE A 243 -1.14 1.86 0.48
C PHE A 243 -1.26 1.07 -0.82
N GLY A 244 -2.28 1.37 -1.66
CA GLY A 244 -2.42 0.71 -2.95
C GLY A 244 -1.22 0.93 -3.86
N THR A 245 -0.72 2.17 -3.96
CA THR A 245 0.45 2.48 -4.78
C THR A 245 1.71 1.78 -4.28
N GLU A 246 1.90 1.68 -2.96
CA GLU A 246 3.05 0.96 -2.37
C GLU A 246 2.96 -0.55 -2.61
N VAL A 247 1.78 -1.19 -2.42
CA VAL A 247 1.57 -2.63 -2.69
C VAL A 247 1.81 -2.97 -4.17
N ASP A 248 1.26 -2.18 -5.08
CA ASP A 248 1.44 -2.36 -6.53
C ASP A 248 2.88 -2.10 -6.97
N GLY A 249 3.50 -1.05 -6.39
CA GLY A 249 4.88 -0.70 -6.64
C GLY A 249 5.85 -1.79 -6.21
N PHE A 250 5.64 -2.40 -5.03
CA PHE A 250 6.45 -3.54 -4.58
C PHE A 250 6.27 -4.79 -5.44
N GLY A 251 5.06 -5.04 -5.96
CA GLY A 251 4.84 -6.10 -6.95
C GLY A 251 5.67 -5.88 -8.22
N SER A 252 5.66 -4.65 -8.74
CA SER A 252 6.46 -4.27 -9.92
C SER A 252 7.96 -4.38 -9.66
N LEU A 253 8.43 -3.96 -8.48
CA LEU A 253 9.83 -4.06 -8.08
C LEU A 253 10.30 -5.51 -7.96
N ALA A 254 9.47 -6.42 -7.43
CA ALA A 254 9.80 -7.84 -7.40
C ALA A 254 10.01 -8.43 -8.80
N ASP A 255 9.18 -8.03 -9.77
CA ASP A 255 9.33 -8.46 -11.16
C ASP A 255 10.60 -7.89 -11.81
N PHE A 256 11.00 -6.66 -11.47
CA PHE A 256 12.30 -6.13 -11.88
C PHE A 256 13.46 -6.92 -11.26
N PHE A 257 13.36 -7.34 -10.01
CA PHE A 257 14.43 -8.11 -9.37
C PHE A 257 14.61 -9.52 -9.94
N ASP A 258 13.54 -10.19 -10.40
CA ASP A 258 13.68 -11.46 -11.14
C ASP A 258 14.50 -11.28 -12.44
N ARG A 259 14.30 -10.15 -13.12
CA ARG A 259 15.07 -9.80 -14.31
C ARG A 259 16.51 -9.43 -13.96
N PHE A 260 16.72 -8.70 -12.85
CA PHE A 260 18.07 -8.46 -12.32
C PHE A 260 18.79 -9.77 -11.99
N LEU A 261 18.11 -10.74 -11.38
CA LEU A 261 18.69 -12.05 -11.06
C LEU A 261 19.26 -12.73 -12.30
N THR A 262 18.49 -12.71 -13.40
CA THR A 262 18.94 -13.26 -14.68
C THR A 262 20.15 -12.48 -15.23
N ALA A 263 20.08 -11.14 -15.25
CA ALA A 263 21.15 -10.29 -15.77
C ALA A 263 22.46 -10.39 -14.94
N VAL A 264 22.35 -10.50 -13.61
CA VAL A 264 23.48 -10.69 -12.70
C VAL A 264 24.12 -12.05 -12.92
N ALA A 265 23.33 -13.12 -13.12
CA ALA A 265 23.85 -14.44 -13.42
C ALA A 265 24.64 -14.45 -14.75
N ASP A 266 24.11 -13.81 -15.79
CA ASP A 266 24.80 -13.66 -17.08
C ASP A 266 26.11 -12.87 -16.94
N LEU A 267 26.11 -11.78 -16.15
CA LEU A 267 27.33 -10.99 -15.87
C LEU A 267 28.39 -11.80 -15.11
N ASN A 268 27.99 -12.51 -14.05
CA ASN A 268 28.87 -13.38 -13.28
C ASN A 268 29.48 -14.49 -14.17
N ASP A 269 28.69 -15.04 -15.09
CA ASP A 269 29.13 -16.03 -16.06
C ASP A 269 30.13 -15.43 -17.07
N ALA A 270 29.86 -14.22 -17.57
CA ALA A 270 30.75 -13.47 -18.45
C ALA A 270 32.12 -13.23 -17.78
N GLU A 271 32.13 -12.67 -16.56
CA GLU A 271 33.36 -12.43 -15.79
C GLU A 271 34.13 -13.73 -15.51
N ARG A 272 33.41 -14.83 -15.25
CA ARG A 272 34.02 -16.14 -15.02
C ARG A 272 34.68 -16.67 -16.28
N PHE A 273 34.05 -16.50 -17.44
CA PHE A 273 34.60 -16.95 -18.72
C PHE A 273 35.74 -16.08 -19.22
N ASP A 274 35.69 -14.77 -18.97
CA ASP A 274 36.79 -13.84 -19.22
C ASP A 274 38.05 -14.24 -18.45
N ARG A 275 37.92 -14.44 -17.12
CA ARG A 275 39.00 -14.94 -16.25
C ARG A 275 39.54 -16.31 -16.67
N ALA A 276 38.75 -17.10 -17.38
CA ALA A 276 39.13 -18.42 -17.88
C ALA A 276 39.66 -18.39 -19.33
N GLU A 277 39.88 -17.21 -19.90
CA GLU A 277 40.33 -16.98 -21.29
C GLU A 277 39.41 -17.66 -22.33
N ARG A 278 38.09 -17.65 -22.07
CA ARG A 278 37.06 -18.20 -22.96
C ARG A 278 36.30 -17.09 -23.67
N GLU A 279 37.03 -16.31 -24.46
CA GLU A 279 36.57 -15.07 -25.10
C GLU A 279 35.20 -15.17 -25.78
N PRO A 280 34.88 -16.22 -26.59
CA PRO A 280 33.59 -16.26 -27.27
C PRO A 280 32.39 -16.38 -26.31
N ARG A 281 32.57 -17.07 -25.16
CA ARG A 281 31.52 -17.22 -24.15
C ARG A 281 31.41 -15.97 -23.29
N ALA A 282 32.55 -15.40 -22.87
CA ALA A 282 32.58 -14.13 -22.16
C ALA A 282 31.85 -13.03 -22.94
N ARG A 283 32.09 -12.95 -24.25
CA ARG A 283 31.41 -11.99 -25.14
C ARG A 283 29.91 -12.25 -25.27
N GLU A 284 29.50 -13.52 -25.39
CA GLU A 284 28.09 -13.91 -25.51
C GLU A 284 27.30 -13.52 -24.26
N ASP A 285 27.78 -13.94 -23.08
CA ASP A 285 27.10 -13.70 -21.81
C ASP A 285 27.18 -12.21 -21.41
N GLY A 286 28.30 -11.54 -21.68
CA GLY A 286 28.46 -10.10 -21.45
C GLY A 286 27.50 -9.25 -22.29
N GLN A 287 27.26 -9.63 -23.55
CA GLN A 287 26.27 -8.94 -24.39
C GLN A 287 24.85 -9.17 -23.87
N ALA A 288 24.51 -10.40 -23.48
CA ALA A 288 23.20 -10.72 -22.91
C ALA A 288 22.93 -9.91 -21.63
N ALA A 289 23.92 -9.84 -20.73
CA ALA A 289 23.84 -9.03 -19.52
C ALA A 289 23.66 -7.55 -19.85
N ALA A 290 24.48 -6.98 -20.74
CA ALA A 290 24.39 -5.57 -21.14
C ALA A 290 23.01 -5.20 -21.67
N ASP A 291 22.46 -6.01 -22.60
CA ASP A 291 21.15 -5.78 -23.19
C ASP A 291 20.03 -5.88 -22.13
N ALA A 292 20.14 -6.82 -21.19
CA ALA A 292 19.17 -7.00 -20.11
C ALA A 292 19.18 -5.82 -19.13
N PHE A 293 20.36 -5.33 -18.75
CA PHE A 293 20.51 -4.17 -17.87
C PHE A 293 20.04 -2.86 -18.52
N ASP A 294 20.29 -2.65 -19.81
CA ASP A 294 19.76 -1.47 -20.55
C ASP A 294 18.23 -1.44 -20.57
N ALA A 295 17.62 -2.60 -20.82
CA ALA A 295 16.17 -2.74 -20.78
C ALA A 295 15.62 -2.46 -19.38
N LEU A 296 16.28 -2.99 -18.34
CA LEU A 296 15.92 -2.72 -16.95
C LEU A 296 16.03 -1.23 -16.60
N ALA A 297 17.11 -0.56 -16.96
CA ALA A 297 17.29 0.87 -16.70
C ALA A 297 16.16 1.70 -17.34
N SER A 298 15.79 1.37 -18.58
CA SER A 298 14.71 2.05 -19.31
C SER A 298 13.34 1.81 -18.68
N ASP A 299 13.04 0.56 -18.32
CA ASP A 299 11.75 0.20 -17.73
C ASP A 299 11.59 0.76 -16.30
N LEU A 300 12.67 0.76 -15.50
CA LEU A 300 12.67 1.38 -14.17
C LEU A 300 12.49 2.89 -14.25
N GLN A 301 13.11 3.57 -15.23
CA GLN A 301 12.86 4.99 -15.46
C GLN A 301 11.39 5.25 -15.81
N ALA A 302 10.79 4.42 -16.68
CA ALA A 302 9.39 4.53 -17.02
C ALA A 302 8.47 4.27 -15.82
N PHE A 303 8.85 3.33 -14.93
CA PHE A 303 8.17 3.10 -13.67
C PHE A 303 8.22 4.33 -12.77
N VAL A 304 9.40 4.93 -12.57
CA VAL A 304 9.60 6.18 -11.80
C VAL A 304 8.73 7.31 -12.36
N ASP A 305 8.76 7.53 -13.68
CA ASP A 305 7.99 8.58 -14.35
C ASP A 305 6.45 8.36 -14.21
N GLY A 306 6.03 7.12 -13.95
CA GLY A 306 4.65 6.72 -13.75
C GLY A 306 4.17 6.76 -12.30
N LEU A 307 5.06 6.93 -11.32
CA LEU A 307 4.67 6.98 -9.90
C LEU A 307 3.85 8.24 -9.61
N SER A 308 2.78 8.06 -8.84
CA SER A 308 1.99 9.17 -8.29
C SER A 308 2.66 9.73 -7.03
N GLU A 309 2.18 10.87 -6.52
CA GLU A 309 2.63 11.41 -5.22
C GLU A 309 2.45 10.39 -4.08
N ALA A 310 1.46 9.49 -4.19
CA ALA A 310 1.23 8.42 -3.21
C ALA A 310 2.35 7.36 -3.21
N GLY A 311 3.13 7.26 -4.30
CA GLY A 311 4.27 6.36 -4.44
C GLY A 311 5.63 7.01 -4.18
N ALA A 312 5.66 8.23 -3.64
CA ALA A 312 6.90 9.00 -3.46
C ALA A 312 7.97 8.27 -2.63
N SER A 313 7.58 7.34 -1.75
CA SER A 313 8.52 6.51 -0.98
C SER A 313 9.36 5.57 -1.85
N LEU A 314 8.84 5.17 -3.03
CA LEU A 314 9.51 4.25 -3.95
C LEU A 314 10.37 4.96 -5.00
N GLU A 315 10.13 6.25 -5.23
CA GLU A 315 10.73 7.02 -6.33
C GLU A 315 12.26 7.02 -6.25
N GLU A 316 12.84 7.37 -5.10
CA GLU A 316 14.29 7.42 -4.90
C GLU A 316 14.93 6.05 -5.11
N LEU A 317 14.31 5.00 -4.57
CA LEU A 317 14.82 3.63 -4.64
C LEU A 317 14.77 3.08 -6.07
N ALA A 318 13.68 3.30 -6.79
CA ALA A 318 13.53 2.85 -8.17
C ALA A 318 14.45 3.64 -9.13
N ALA A 319 14.62 4.95 -8.92
CA ALA A 319 15.57 5.76 -9.66
C ALA A 319 17.01 5.29 -9.42
N ASP A 320 17.34 4.90 -8.19
CA ASP A 320 18.65 4.34 -7.86
C ASP A 320 18.89 2.99 -8.56
N LEU A 321 17.89 2.11 -8.58
CA LEU A 321 17.95 0.86 -9.34
C LEU A 321 18.13 1.09 -10.84
N ALA A 322 17.47 2.09 -11.42
CA ALA A 322 17.64 2.44 -12.84
C ALA A 322 19.10 2.85 -13.13
N ARG A 323 19.70 3.65 -12.25
CA ARG A 323 21.10 4.06 -12.32
C ARG A 323 22.04 2.86 -12.17
N ILE A 324 21.80 1.98 -11.20
CA ILE A 324 22.59 0.75 -10.99
C ILE A 324 22.54 -0.13 -12.23
N ALA A 325 21.36 -0.31 -12.83
CA ALA A 325 21.21 -1.07 -14.06
C ALA A 325 22.05 -0.48 -15.20
N ALA A 326 21.99 0.84 -15.41
CA ALA A 326 22.81 1.50 -16.43
C ALA A 326 24.33 1.32 -16.18
N GLU A 327 24.78 1.46 -14.93
CA GLU A 327 26.20 1.23 -14.57
C GLU A 327 26.62 -0.22 -14.83
N LYS A 328 25.77 -1.21 -14.50
CA LYS A 328 26.05 -2.64 -14.78
C LYS A 328 26.02 -2.98 -16.27
N ALA A 329 25.21 -2.28 -17.07
CA ALA A 329 25.25 -2.42 -18.52
C ALA A 329 26.61 -1.96 -19.08
N ASP A 330 27.17 -0.85 -18.55
CA ASP A 330 28.50 -0.37 -18.94
C ASP A 330 29.59 -1.38 -18.56
N ASP A 331 29.57 -1.91 -17.32
CA ASP A 331 30.49 -2.97 -16.86
C ASP A 331 30.45 -4.20 -17.80
N ALA A 332 29.25 -4.65 -18.17
CA ALA A 332 29.06 -5.80 -19.05
C ALA A 332 29.61 -5.56 -20.47
N ARG A 333 29.47 -4.33 -21.00
CA ARG A 333 30.02 -3.96 -22.31
C ARG A 333 31.56 -3.89 -22.30
N GLU A 334 32.18 -3.48 -21.20
CA GLU A 334 33.64 -3.49 -21.06
C GLU A 334 34.19 -4.92 -21.28
N ILE A 335 33.53 -5.94 -20.72
CA ILE A 335 33.90 -7.36 -20.95
C ILE A 335 33.77 -7.73 -22.43
N VAL A 336 32.70 -7.29 -23.10
CA VAL A 336 32.47 -7.54 -24.53
C VAL A 336 33.58 -6.91 -25.38
N GLU A 337 33.98 -5.67 -25.06
CA GLU A 337 35.03 -4.93 -25.77
C GLU A 337 36.42 -5.57 -25.57
N ASP A 338 36.75 -5.98 -24.35
CA ASP A 338 38.03 -6.62 -24.03
C ASP A 338 38.19 -7.99 -24.71
N ASN A 339 37.07 -8.67 -24.95
CA ASN A 339 37.04 -9.97 -25.61
C ASN A 339 36.77 -9.89 -27.12
N SER A 340 36.78 -8.69 -27.74
CA SER A 340 36.41 -8.47 -29.16
C SER A 340 37.49 -8.75 -30.20
#